data_AF-A0A554LR23-F1
#
_entry.id   AF-A0A554LR23-F1
#
_cell.length_a   1.000
_cell.length_b   1.000
_cell.length_c   1.000
_cell.angle_alpha   90.00
_cell.angle_beta   90.00
_cell.angle_gamma   90.00
#
_symmetry.space_group_name_H-M   'P 1'
#
loop_
_entity.id
_entity.type
_entity.pdbx_description
1 polymer ?
#
loop_
_entity_poly.entity_id
_entity_poly.type
_entity_poly.pdbx_seq_one_letter_code
_entity_poly.pdbx_strand_id
1 'polypeptide(L)' 'MKDESSKNLKNLSKDDLIKSLRDTRSKVFQIRVEIANRNFKNIANISKYKKNIARAMTLLNQNKSTTDERK' A
#
# COMPACT_ATOMS: atom_id res chain seq x y z
N MET A 1 8.14 13.01 6.05
CA MET A 1 7.65 11.67 5.67
C MET A 1 7.59 11.61 4.15
N LYS A 2 8.41 10.78 3.50
CA LYS A 2 8.52 10.75 2.03
C LYS A 2 7.21 10.24 1.41
N ASP A 3 6.61 11.04 0.55
CA ASP A 3 5.50 10.62 -0.30
C ASP A 3 5.95 9.45 -1.17
N GLU A 4 5.38 8.26 -0.95
CA GLU A 4 5.46 7.16 -1.92
C GLU A 4 4.55 7.50 -3.10
N SER A 5 5.01 8.46 -3.91
CA SER A 5 4.50 8.73 -5.24
C SER A 5 4.52 7.43 -6.04
N SER A 6 3.46 7.17 -6.82
CA SER A 6 3.29 5.98 -7.66
C SER A 6 4.50 5.64 -8.55
N LYS A 7 5.36 6.63 -8.84
CA LYS A 7 6.64 6.45 -9.53
C LYS A 7 7.67 5.62 -8.74
N ASN A 8 7.71 5.71 -7.42
CA ASN A 8 8.68 4.95 -6.60
C ASN A 8 8.29 3.48 -6.44
N LEU A 9 6.98 3.17 -6.42
CA LEU A 9 6.49 1.80 -6.28
C LEU A 9 6.82 0.90 -7.48
N LYS A 10 7.00 1.47 -8.67
CA LYS A 10 7.35 0.73 -9.89
C LYS A 10 8.79 0.20 -9.89
N ASN A 11 9.68 0.83 -9.12
CA ASN A 11 11.10 0.48 -9.07
C ASN A 11 11.44 -0.44 -7.89
N LEU A 12 10.46 -0.75 -7.02
CA LEU A 12 10.65 -1.64 -5.89
C LEU A 12 10.69 -3.09 -6.36
N SER A 13 11.52 -3.90 -5.70
CA SER A 13 11.48 -5.36 -5.87
C SER A 13 10.12 -5.91 -5.42
N LYS A 14 9.76 -7.10 -5.89
CA LYS A 14 8.52 -7.79 -5.48
C LYS A 14 8.43 -7.91 -3.95
N ASP A 15 9.55 -8.20 -3.29
CA ASP A 15 9.62 -8.35 -1.83
C ASP A 15 9.40 -7.01 -1.11
N ASP A 16 9.97 -5.94 -1.65
CA ASP A 16 9.77 -4.59 -1.10
C ASP A 16 8.33 -4.09 -1.30
N LEU A 17 7.69 -4.45 -2.43
CA LEU A 17 6.27 -4.19 -2.68
C LEU A 17 5.38 -4.94 -1.67
N ILE A 18 5.72 -6.20 -1.36
CA ILE A 18 5.01 -6.99 -0.34
C ILE A 18 5.20 -6.36 1.05
N LYS A 19 6.41 -5.89 1.37
CA LYS A 19 6.71 -5.20 2.63
C LYS A 19 5.92 -3.90 2.75
N SER A 20 5.94 -3.05 1.73
CA SER A 20 5.17 -1.80 1.69
C SER A 20 3.66 -2.06 1.81
N LEU A 21 3.16 -3.14 1.18
CA LEU A 21 1.76 -3.57 1.31
C LEU A 21 1.41 -3.94 2.76
N ARG A 22 2.26 -4.71 3.45
CA ARG A 22 2.07 -5.08 4.86
C ARG A 22 2.07 -3.86 5.75
N ASP A 23 3.07 -2.99 5.61
CA ASP A 23 3.20 -1.77 6.41
C ASP A 23 2.00 -0.84 6.23
N THR A 24 1.52 -0.69 5.00
CA THR A 24 0.35 0.16 4.70
C THR A 24 -0.94 -0.44 5.27
N ARG A 25 -1.10 -1.76 5.26
CA ARG A 25 -2.24 -2.44 5.92
C ARG A 25 -2.23 -2.24 7.43
N SER A 26 -1.07 -2.33 8.07
CA SER A 26 -0.93 -2.07 9.52
C SER A 26 -1.33 -0.63 9.87
N LYS A 27 -0.95 0.36 9.06
CA LYS A 27 -1.38 1.76 9.26
C LYS A 27 -2.90 1.91 9.14
N VAL A 28 -3.53 1.24 8.18
CA VAL A 28 -5.00 1.26 8.06
C VAL A 28 -5.66 0.62 9.28
N PHE A 29 -5.10 -0.48 9.81
CA PHE A 29 -5.61 -1.10 11.03
C PHE A 29 -5.51 -0.14 12.22
N GLN A 30 -4.35 0.50 12.41
CA GLN A 30 -4.15 1.49 13.47
C GLN A 30 -5.18 2.63 13.39
N ILE A 31 -5.45 3.16 12.19
CA ILE A 31 -6.49 4.20 12.01
C ILE A 31 -7.88 3.67 12.38
N ARG A 32 -8.21 2.41 12.06
CA ARG A 32 -9.51 1.83 12.46
C ARG A 32 -9.64 1.74 13.98
N VAL A 33 -8.56 1.39 14.68
CA VAL A 33 -8.50 1.38 16.14
C VAL A 33 -8.64 2.80 16.71
N GLU A 34 -7.96 3.79 16.12
CA GLU A 34 -8.09 5.20 16.50
C GLU A 34 -9.54 5.72 16.33
N ILE A 35 -10.21 5.35 15.23
CA ILE A 35 -11.63 5.64 15.00
C ILE A 35 -12.50 5.02 16.09
N ALA A 36 -12.28 3.75 16.42
CA ALA A 36 -13.02 3.05 17.48
C ALA A 36 -12.84 3.74 18.84
N ASN A 37 -11.63 4.25 19.11
CA ASN A 37 -11.29 5.00 20.32
C ASN A 37 -11.74 6.48 20.29
N ARG A 38 -12.51 6.91 19.28
CA ARG A 38 -12.93 8.31 19.05
C ARG A 38 -11.77 9.32 19.02
N ASN A 39 -10.59 8.88 18.63
CA ASN A 39 -9.41 9.73 18.47
C ASN A 39 -9.21 10.03 16.98
N PHE A 40 -9.52 11.27 16.56
CA PHE A 40 -9.63 11.62 15.14
C PHE A 40 -8.34 12.19 14.51
N LYS A 41 -7.20 12.11 15.19
CA LYS A 41 -5.97 12.82 14.78
C LYS A 41 -5.48 12.51 13.35
N ASN A 42 -5.66 11.28 12.85
CA ASN A 42 -5.03 10.84 11.59
C ASN A 42 -5.99 10.28 10.52
N ILE A 43 -7.31 10.43 10.70
CA ILE A 43 -8.31 9.76 9.84
C ILE A 43 -8.29 10.26 8.40
N ALA A 44 -7.90 11.53 8.17
CA ALA A 44 -7.79 12.12 6.84
C ALA A 44 -6.90 11.30 5.88
N ASN A 45 -5.91 10.57 6.42
CA ASN A 45 -4.96 9.79 5.62
C ASN A 45 -5.46 8.39 5.23
N ILE A 46 -6.61 7.92 5.76
CA ILE A 46 -7.10 6.56 5.50
C ILE A 46 -7.35 6.31 4.01
N SER A 47 -7.86 7.33 3.29
CA SER A 47 -8.12 7.26 1.85
C SER A 47 -6.82 7.12 1.06
N LYS A 48 -5.76 7.84 1.47
CA LYS A 48 -4.41 7.75 0.88
C LYS A 48 -3.82 6.36 1.07
N TYR A 49 -3.88 5.81 2.28
CA TYR A 49 -3.36 4.46 2.55
C TYR A 49 -4.12 3.37 1.79
N LYS A 50 -5.46 3.46 1.68
CA LYS A 50 -6.27 2.56 0.86
C LYS A 50 -5.86 2.61 -0.62
N LYS A 51 -5.65 3.81 -1.18
CA LYS A 51 -5.16 3.98 -2.56
C LYS A 51 -3.77 3.39 -2.76
N ASN A 52 -2.87 3.52 -1.79
CA ASN A 52 -1.54 2.92 -1.86
C ASN A 52 -1.58 1.39 -1.85
N ILE A 53 -2.46 0.78 -1.02
CA ILE A 53 -2.70 -0.67 -1.04
C ILE A 53 -3.16 -1.12 -2.43
N ALA A 54 -4.15 -0.45 -3.00
CA ALA A 54 -4.67 -0.79 -4.32
C ALA A 54 -3.57 -0.72 -5.40
N ARG A 55 -2.76 0.35 -5.40
CA ARG A 55 -1.64 0.50 -6.35
C ARG A 55 -0.57 -0.59 -6.20
N ALA A 56 -0.16 -0.91 -4.96
CA ALA A 56 0.80 -1.97 -4.70
C ALA A 56 0.28 -3.34 -5.17
N MET A 57 -1.00 -3.63 -4.94
CA MET A 57 -1.64 -4.85 -5.44
C MET A 57 -1.70 -4.89 -6.97
N THR A 58 -2.04 -3.78 -7.63
CA THR A 58 -2.03 -3.70 -9.10
C THR A 58 -0.64 -3.98 -9.67
N LEU A 59 0.41 -3.38 -9.09
CA LEU A 59 1.79 -3.60 -9.55
C LEU A 59 2.24 -5.05 -9.33
N LEU A 60 1.92 -5.66 -8.19
CA LEU A 60 2.19 -7.07 -7.94
C LEU A 60 1.48 -7.98 -8.96
N ASN A 61 0.26 -7.63 -9.35
CA ASN A 61 -0.50 -8.39 -10.34
C ASN A 61 0.08 -8.23 -11.76
N GLN A 62 0.49 -7.00 -12.12
CA GLN A 62 1.16 -6.73 -13.40
C GLN A 62 2.50 -7.48 -13.51
N ASN A 63 3.29 -7.51 -12.43
CA ASN A 63 4.54 -8.29 -12.39
C ASN A 63 4.30 -9.80 -12.48
N LYS A 64 3.13 -10.29 -12.06
CA LYS A 64 2.75 -11.69 -12.21
C LYS A 64 2.39 -12.01 -13.66
N SER A 65 1.53 -11.21 -14.29
CA SER A 65 1.08 -11.45 -15.67
C SER A 65 2.22 -11.36 -16.69
N THR A 66 3.17 -10.45 -16.52
CA THR A 66 4.36 -10.36 -17.41
C THR A 66 5.32 -11.53 -17.27
N THR A 67 5.28 -12.25 -16.15
CA THR A 67 6.12 -13.44 -15.93
C THR A 67 5.48 -14.69 -16.52
N ASP A 68 4.14 -14.77 -16.55
CA ASP A 68 3.40 -15.92 -17.10
C ASP A 68 3.36 -15.94 -18.64
N GLU A 69 3.45 -14.79 -19.33
CA GLU A 69 3.48 -14.72 -20.81
C GLU A 69 4.82 -15.15 -21.45
N ARG A 70 5.83 -15.51 -20.65
CA ARG A 70 7.16 -15.97 -21.11
C ARG A 70 7.39 -17.48 -20.93
N LYS A 71 6.34 -18.27 -20.69
CA LYS A 71 6.41 -19.73 -20.57
C LYS A 71 5.78 -20.44 -21.75
#